data_AF-A0A350YME3-F1
#
_entry.id   AF-A0A350YME3-F1
#
_cell.length_a   1.000
_cell.length_b   1.000
_cell.length_c   1.000
_cell.angle_alpha   90.00
_cell.angle_beta   90.00
_cell.angle_gamma   90.00
#
_symmetry.space_group_name_H-M   'P 1'
#
loop_
_entity.id
_entity.type
_entity.pdbx_description
1 polymer ?
#
loop_
_entity_poly.entity_id
_entity_poly.type
_entity_poly.pdbx_seq_one_letter_code
_entity_poly.pdbx_strand_id
1 'polypeptide(L)'
;RDYTVKQVGPFTNLFFTLPSMLAVIGSIAGIVILLYKNMTRRSKLLGGLLFIVSLWFAAFFLTGFDPTTILTRQLNAFGPQNSIAPEVFQSFNPLFIVALTFPVMAVFAWMNKKGIEPSTPKKIGIGMVIAALGFVLILIASIGAPSPASLSGMPAADSARVSPYWLMSSYLVLTVAELFLSPMGLSFVSKVAPSRFQGLMQGGWLLATAVGNKLLFVGSLMWDKVSLSTLWLVFIVCCLLSAAFIFSILKRLERASST
;
A
#
# COMPACT_ATOMS: atom_id res chain seq x y z
N ARG A 1 12.62 -16.48 0.45
CA ARG A 1 13.44 -16.94 -0.69
C ARG A 1 12.88 -16.26 -1.93
N ASP A 2 13.68 -15.41 -2.56
CA ASP A 2 13.17 -14.27 -3.31
C ASP A 2 12.52 -14.69 -4.63
N TYR A 3 11.24 -14.36 -4.76
CA TYR A 3 10.45 -14.62 -5.97
C TYR A 3 10.55 -13.48 -6.97
N THR A 4 11.03 -12.30 -6.57
CA THR A 4 11.18 -11.15 -7.46
C THR A 4 12.58 -11.12 -8.08
N VAL A 5 12.71 -10.54 -9.27
CA VAL A 5 14.03 -10.24 -9.86
C VAL A 5 14.88 -9.45 -8.87
N LYS A 6 16.20 -9.69 -8.88
CA LYS A 6 17.13 -9.09 -7.91
C LYS A 6 17.69 -7.75 -8.37
N GLN A 7 17.49 -7.40 -9.63
CA GLN A 7 18.03 -6.18 -10.22
C GLN A 7 16.98 -5.45 -11.04
N VAL A 8 17.02 -4.13 -11.00
CA VAL A 8 16.09 -3.25 -11.73
C VAL A 8 16.84 -2.11 -12.41
N GLY A 9 16.21 -1.56 -13.45
CA GLY A 9 16.73 -0.38 -14.15
C GLY A 9 16.73 0.88 -13.27
N PRO A 10 17.42 1.96 -13.72
CA PRO A 10 17.60 3.20 -12.96
C PRO A 10 16.27 3.82 -12.47
N PHE A 11 15.26 3.85 -13.33
CA PHE A 11 13.96 4.45 -13.02
C PHE A 11 13.26 3.74 -11.87
N THR A 12 13.20 2.41 -11.91
CA THR A 12 12.57 1.61 -10.85
C THR A 12 13.35 1.73 -9.56
N ASN A 13 14.68 1.81 -9.64
CA ASN A 13 15.54 1.90 -8.47
C ASN A 13 15.33 3.19 -7.62
N LEU A 14 14.72 4.23 -8.20
CA LEU A 14 14.29 5.42 -7.45
C LEU A 14 13.32 5.11 -6.29
N PHE A 15 12.61 3.99 -6.37
CA PHE A 15 11.65 3.57 -5.36
C PHE A 15 12.22 2.50 -4.41
N PHE A 16 13.47 2.10 -4.58
CA PHE A 16 14.10 1.03 -3.81
C PHE A 16 15.27 1.48 -2.92
N THR A 17 15.71 2.74 -3.03
CA THR A 17 16.71 3.28 -2.10
C THR A 17 16.16 4.49 -1.35
N LEU A 18 16.40 4.53 -0.04
CA LEU A 18 15.86 5.57 0.82
C LEU A 18 16.21 7.00 0.36
N PRO A 19 17.46 7.32 -0.06
CA PRO A 19 17.78 8.66 -0.55
C PRO A 19 17.01 9.07 -1.81
N SER A 20 16.82 8.14 -2.75
CA SER A 20 16.09 8.42 -3.99
C SER A 20 14.58 8.48 -3.76
N MET A 21 14.04 7.64 -2.88
CA MET A 21 12.64 7.71 -2.45
C MET A 21 12.33 9.06 -1.80
N LEU A 22 13.20 9.53 -0.91
CA LEU A 22 13.04 10.85 -0.27
C LEU A 22 13.11 11.99 -1.29
N ALA A 23 13.98 11.88 -2.29
CA ALA A 23 14.05 12.86 -3.38
C ALA A 23 12.74 12.89 -4.19
N VAL A 24 12.17 11.73 -4.52
CA VAL A 24 10.87 11.65 -5.21
C VAL A 24 9.76 12.24 -4.33
N ILE A 25 9.66 11.82 -3.06
CA ILE A 25 8.66 12.33 -2.12
C ILE A 25 8.80 13.85 -1.95
N GLY A 26 10.02 14.36 -1.77
CA GLY A 26 10.32 15.78 -1.63
C GLY A 26 9.90 16.58 -2.85
N SER A 27 10.11 16.05 -4.07
CA SER A 27 9.65 16.68 -5.29
C SER A 27 8.11 16.76 -5.35
N ILE A 28 7.41 15.67 -5.01
CA ILE A 28 5.94 15.65 -4.98
C ILE A 28 5.40 16.60 -3.90
N ALA A 29 5.98 16.61 -2.71
CA ALA A 29 5.59 17.51 -1.63
C ALA A 29 5.83 18.98 -2.01
N GLY A 30 6.98 19.29 -2.61
CA GLY A 30 7.33 20.63 -3.07
C GLY A 30 6.33 21.18 -4.10
N ILE A 31 5.96 20.36 -5.10
CA ILE A 31 4.97 20.77 -6.12
C ILE A 31 3.57 20.92 -5.52
N VAL A 32 3.16 20.04 -4.60
CA VAL A 32 1.86 20.14 -3.91
C VAL A 32 1.78 21.44 -3.11
N ILE A 33 2.83 21.81 -2.36
CA ILE A 33 2.87 23.06 -1.58
C ILE A 33 2.80 24.29 -2.50
N LEU A 34 3.49 24.27 -3.64
CA LEU A 34 3.46 25.35 -4.63
C LEU A 34 2.06 25.58 -5.20
N LEU A 35 1.36 24.49 -5.53
CA LEU A 35 0.03 24.53 -6.16
C LEU A 35 -1.10 24.76 -5.16
N TYR A 36 -0.86 24.59 -3.86
CA TYR A 36 -1.91 24.74 -2.85
C TYR A 36 -2.38 26.20 -2.74
N LYS A 37 -3.70 26.39 -2.91
CA LYS A 37 -4.31 27.72 -3.12
C LYS A 37 -4.22 28.64 -1.89
N ASN A 38 -4.25 28.07 -0.68
CA ASN A 38 -4.32 28.81 0.59
C ASN A 38 -2.97 28.89 1.35
N MET A 39 -1.83 28.92 0.65
CA MET A 39 -0.49 29.00 1.26
C MET A 39 0.12 30.42 1.23
N THR A 40 0.79 30.80 2.31
CA THR A 40 1.57 32.05 2.43
C THR A 40 2.69 32.11 1.39
N ARG A 41 3.06 33.31 0.91
CA ARG A 41 4.19 33.48 -0.05
C ARG A 41 5.48 32.79 0.42
N ARG A 42 5.81 32.86 1.71
CA ARG A 42 6.99 32.20 2.29
C ARG A 42 6.94 30.67 2.18
N SER A 43 5.78 30.03 2.41
CA SER A 43 5.67 28.56 2.29
C SER A 43 5.70 28.10 0.84
N LYS A 44 5.17 28.89 -0.09
CA LYS A 44 5.32 28.62 -1.54
C LYS A 44 6.77 28.72 -1.99
N LEU A 45 7.53 29.72 -1.53
CA LEU A 45 8.96 29.83 -1.81
C LEU A 45 9.73 28.62 -1.25
N LEU A 46 9.44 28.22 -0.02
CA LEU A 46 10.06 27.04 0.59
C LEU A 46 9.70 25.75 -0.17
N GLY A 47 8.44 25.59 -0.59
CA GLY A 47 8.00 24.46 -1.41
C GLY A 47 8.67 24.42 -2.78
N GLY A 48 8.90 25.58 -3.41
CA GLY A 48 9.65 25.67 -4.66
C GLY A 48 11.12 25.33 -4.50
N LEU A 49 11.76 25.78 -3.42
CA LEU A 49 13.14 25.40 -3.11
C LEU A 49 13.25 23.89 -2.86
N LEU A 50 12.32 23.33 -2.06
CA LEU A 50 12.23 21.88 -1.82
C LEU A 50 12.06 21.11 -3.12
N PHE A 51 11.18 21.56 -4.01
CA PHE A 51 10.96 20.94 -5.32
C PHE A 51 12.23 20.90 -6.14
N ILE A 52 12.93 22.03 -6.28
CA ILE A 52 14.15 22.14 -7.09
C ILE A 52 15.26 21.25 -6.54
N VAL A 53 15.52 21.31 -5.22
CA VAL A 53 16.57 20.51 -4.57
C VAL A 53 16.26 19.02 -4.67
N SER A 54 15.02 18.63 -4.42
CA SER A 54 14.62 17.22 -4.46
C SER A 54 14.61 16.66 -5.89
N LEU A 55 14.19 17.48 -6.87
CA LEU A 55 14.23 17.12 -8.29
C LEU A 55 15.68 16.97 -8.78
N TRP A 56 16.59 17.85 -8.33
CA TRP A 56 18.01 17.73 -8.63
C TRP A 56 18.61 16.42 -8.09
N PHE A 57 18.29 16.07 -6.85
CA PHE A 57 18.68 14.78 -6.25
C PHE A 57 18.13 13.58 -7.04
N ALA A 58 16.86 13.62 -7.45
CA ALA A 58 16.26 12.55 -8.25
C ALA A 58 16.90 12.45 -9.65
N ALA A 59 17.20 13.59 -10.28
CA ALA A 59 17.89 13.65 -11.56
C ALA A 59 19.31 13.09 -11.46
N PHE A 60 20.06 13.41 -10.40
CA PHE A 60 21.38 12.84 -10.14
C PHE A 60 21.35 11.30 -10.11
N PHE A 61 20.39 10.71 -9.39
CA PHE A 61 20.27 9.25 -9.36
C PHE A 61 19.96 8.63 -10.73
N LEU A 62 19.17 9.29 -11.57
CA LEU A 62 18.79 8.78 -12.89
C LEU A 62 19.85 8.97 -13.97
N THR A 63 20.49 10.14 -14.02
CA THR A 63 21.34 10.57 -15.14
C THR A 63 22.77 10.88 -14.73
N GLY A 64 23.08 10.89 -13.43
CA GLY A 64 24.37 11.36 -12.92
C GLY A 64 24.57 12.87 -13.02
N PHE A 65 23.52 13.64 -13.30
CA PHE A 65 23.63 15.09 -13.45
C PHE A 65 23.90 15.79 -12.10
N ASP A 66 25.14 16.26 -11.93
CA ASP A 66 25.58 17.01 -10.74
C ASP A 66 26.47 18.21 -11.15
N PRO A 67 25.91 19.42 -11.27
CA PRO A 67 26.66 20.62 -11.63
C PRO A 67 27.58 21.11 -10.50
N THR A 68 27.40 20.64 -9.26
CA THR A 68 28.16 21.08 -8.08
C THR A 68 29.30 20.14 -7.70
N THR A 69 29.34 18.94 -8.28
CA THR A 69 30.23 17.82 -7.92
C THR A 69 30.11 17.31 -6.48
N ILE A 70 29.17 17.85 -5.67
CA ILE A 70 29.01 17.48 -4.26
C ILE A 70 28.38 16.10 -4.13
N LEU A 71 27.39 15.76 -4.97
CA LEU A 71 26.67 14.49 -4.91
C LEU A 71 27.56 13.35 -5.40
N THR A 72 28.30 13.58 -6.49
CA THR A 72 29.20 12.59 -7.09
C THR A 72 30.35 12.20 -6.16
N ARG A 73 30.72 13.05 -5.20
CA ARG A 73 31.73 12.75 -4.18
C ARG A 73 31.23 11.84 -3.05
N GLN A 74 29.92 11.82 -2.80
CA GLN A 74 29.31 11.15 -1.65
C GLN A 74 28.43 9.96 -2.03
N LEU A 75 27.89 9.97 -3.25
CA LEU A 75 26.88 9.02 -3.73
C LEU A 75 27.22 8.58 -5.15
N ASN A 76 26.78 7.37 -5.49
CA ASN A 76 26.88 6.84 -6.85
C ASN A 76 25.52 6.98 -7.54
N ALA A 77 25.53 7.47 -8.79
CA ALA A 77 24.37 7.43 -9.66
C ALA A 77 24.01 5.98 -10.01
N PHE A 78 22.76 5.75 -10.41
CA PHE A 78 22.30 4.39 -10.72
C PHE A 78 22.85 3.89 -12.05
N GLY A 79 23.32 2.65 -12.04
CA GLY A 79 23.74 1.94 -13.25
C GLY A 79 22.53 1.33 -13.99
N PRO A 80 22.76 0.66 -15.13
CA PRO A 80 21.69 -0.02 -15.87
C PRO A 80 21.05 -1.19 -15.11
N GLN A 81 21.77 -1.78 -14.14
CA GLN A 81 21.29 -2.87 -13.28
C GLN A 81 21.63 -2.54 -11.83
N ASN A 82 20.61 -2.30 -11.00
CA ASN A 82 20.77 -1.97 -9.59
C ASN A 82 20.12 -3.05 -8.73
N SER A 83 20.85 -3.54 -7.73
CA SER A 83 20.37 -4.57 -6.81
C SER A 83 19.25 -4.06 -5.91
N ILE A 84 18.18 -4.83 -5.76
CA ILE A 84 17.05 -4.53 -4.88
C ILE A 84 16.95 -5.54 -3.74
N ALA A 85 16.62 -5.04 -2.55
CA ALA A 85 16.42 -5.84 -1.36
C ALA A 85 14.90 -6.11 -1.15
N PRO A 86 14.47 -7.36 -0.93
CA PRO A 86 13.06 -7.71 -0.75
C PRO A 86 12.37 -6.97 0.41
N GLU A 87 13.12 -6.58 1.43
CA GLU A 87 12.62 -5.89 2.62
C GLU A 87 12.07 -4.51 2.27
N VAL A 88 12.60 -3.87 1.22
CA VAL A 88 12.17 -2.53 0.79
C VAL A 88 10.74 -2.53 0.27
N PHE A 89 10.21 -3.67 -0.19
CA PHE A 89 8.80 -3.78 -0.59
C PHE A 89 7.83 -3.40 0.54
N GLN A 90 8.21 -3.60 1.80
CA GLN A 90 7.37 -3.22 2.94
C GLN A 90 7.17 -1.71 3.07
N SER A 91 8.12 -0.91 2.58
CA SER A 91 8.03 0.56 2.59
C SER A 91 7.02 1.11 1.58
N PHE A 92 6.59 0.32 0.58
CA PHE A 92 5.59 0.74 -0.38
C PHE A 92 4.21 0.90 0.25
N ASN A 93 3.88 0.14 1.29
CA ASN A 93 2.60 0.30 1.99
C ASN A 93 2.44 1.72 2.59
N PRO A 94 3.33 2.20 3.49
CA PRO A 94 3.20 3.57 4.01
C PRO A 94 3.37 4.64 2.93
N LEU A 95 4.20 4.39 1.91
CA LEU A 95 4.35 5.29 0.76
C LEU A 95 3.01 5.48 0.02
N PHE A 96 2.33 4.38 -0.29
CA PHE A 96 1.03 4.40 -0.97
C PHE A 96 -0.07 4.97 -0.08
N ILE A 97 -0.05 4.74 1.24
CA ILE A 97 -1.03 5.37 2.15
C ILE A 97 -0.93 6.88 2.03
N VAL A 98 0.26 7.45 2.17
CA VAL A 98 0.46 8.91 2.10
C VAL A 98 0.10 9.45 0.72
N ALA A 99 0.50 8.77 -0.35
CA ALA A 99 0.24 9.21 -1.71
C ALA A 99 -1.26 9.13 -2.09
N LEU A 100 -1.95 8.07 -1.67
CA LEU A 100 -3.33 7.77 -2.09
C LEU A 100 -4.39 8.35 -1.15
N THR A 101 -4.05 8.74 0.08
CA THR A 101 -5.00 9.35 1.02
C THR A 101 -5.68 10.58 0.40
N PHE A 102 -4.92 11.51 -0.19
CA PHE A 102 -5.51 12.72 -0.77
C PHE A 102 -6.44 12.43 -1.97
N PRO A 103 -6.04 11.62 -2.98
CA PRO A 103 -6.94 11.19 -4.04
C PRO A 103 -8.19 10.47 -3.53
N VAL A 104 -8.06 9.52 -2.61
CA VAL A 104 -9.19 8.74 -2.10
C VAL A 104 -10.18 9.64 -1.35
N MET A 105 -9.69 10.55 -0.52
CA MET A 105 -10.54 11.54 0.16
C MET A 105 -11.20 12.50 -0.82
N ALA A 106 -10.51 12.89 -1.90
CA ALA A 106 -11.11 13.71 -2.96
C ALA A 106 -12.25 12.98 -3.69
N VAL A 107 -12.09 11.69 -3.96
CA VAL A 107 -13.14 10.84 -4.53
C VAL A 107 -14.35 10.77 -3.59
N PHE A 108 -14.14 10.53 -2.29
CA PHE A 108 -15.24 10.52 -1.33
C PHE A 108 -15.93 11.88 -1.20
N ALA A 109 -15.17 12.99 -1.18
CA ALA A 109 -15.74 14.33 -1.17
C ALA A 109 -16.59 14.61 -2.43
N TRP A 110 -16.15 14.11 -3.59
CA TRP A 110 -16.92 14.20 -4.84
C TRP A 110 -18.19 13.36 -4.81
N MET A 111 -18.14 12.14 -4.27
CA MET A 111 -19.32 11.29 -4.09
C MET A 111 -20.34 11.91 -3.14
N ASN A 112 -19.86 12.53 -2.05
CA ASN A 112 -20.70 13.24 -1.09
C ASN A 112 -21.40 14.45 -1.74
N LYS A 113 -20.67 15.26 -2.52
CA LYS A 113 -21.26 16.38 -3.28
C LYS A 113 -22.36 15.94 -4.26
N LYS A 114 -22.30 14.70 -4.74
CA LYS A 114 -23.31 14.11 -5.65
C LYS A 114 -24.44 13.39 -4.91
N GLY A 115 -24.40 13.31 -3.58
CA GLY A 115 -25.41 12.59 -2.78
C GLY A 115 -25.42 11.07 -2.98
N ILE A 116 -24.37 10.50 -3.57
CA ILE A 116 -24.24 9.05 -3.85
C ILE A 116 -23.28 8.36 -2.88
N GLU A 117 -22.97 9.01 -1.76
CA GLU A 117 -21.98 8.49 -0.81
C GLU A 117 -22.46 7.16 -0.22
N PRO A 118 -21.69 6.06 -0.38
CA PRO A 118 -22.03 4.79 0.24
C PRO A 118 -21.95 4.90 1.76
N SER A 119 -22.81 4.18 2.47
CA SER A 119 -22.73 4.06 3.93
C SER A 119 -21.36 3.53 4.37
N THR A 120 -20.90 3.89 5.58
CA THR A 120 -19.61 3.44 6.11
C THR A 120 -19.45 1.91 6.05
N PRO A 121 -20.45 1.10 6.45
CA PRO A 121 -20.37 -0.36 6.30
C PRO A 121 -20.23 -0.83 4.85
N LYS A 122 -20.92 -0.17 3.91
CA LYS A 122 -20.81 -0.48 2.48
C LYS A 122 -19.41 -0.18 1.95
N LYS A 123 -18.78 0.91 2.39
CA LYS A 123 -17.39 1.22 2.03
C LYS A 123 -16.41 0.17 2.58
N ILE A 124 -16.60 -0.30 3.81
CA ILE A 124 -15.81 -1.40 4.40
C ILE A 124 -15.97 -2.68 3.55
N GLY A 125 -17.20 -3.04 3.16
CA GLY A 125 -17.45 -4.19 2.28
C GLY A 125 -16.78 -4.07 0.91
N ILE A 126 -16.79 -2.87 0.30
CA ILE A 126 -16.06 -2.59 -0.95
C ILE A 126 -14.54 -2.77 -0.73
N GLY A 127 -14.00 -2.28 0.39
CA GLY A 127 -12.61 -2.49 0.77
C GLY A 127 -12.21 -3.97 0.80
N MET A 128 -13.06 -4.84 1.37
CA MET A 128 -12.82 -6.29 1.39
C MET A 128 -12.79 -6.91 -0.01
N VAL A 129 -13.63 -6.43 -0.94
CA VAL A 129 -13.59 -6.87 -2.35
C VAL A 129 -12.31 -6.40 -3.05
N ILE A 130 -11.89 -5.15 -2.81
CA ILE A 130 -10.62 -4.63 -3.34
C ILE A 130 -9.44 -5.43 -2.78
N ALA A 131 -9.47 -5.83 -1.50
CA ALA A 131 -8.44 -6.68 -0.92
C ALA A 131 -8.36 -8.05 -1.62
N ALA A 132 -9.52 -8.65 -1.93
CA ALA A 132 -9.56 -9.89 -2.71
C ALA A 132 -8.94 -9.71 -4.11
N LEU A 133 -9.19 -8.57 -4.78
CA LEU A 133 -8.54 -8.24 -6.06
C LEU A 133 -7.02 -8.11 -5.93
N GLY A 134 -6.53 -7.55 -4.81
CA GLY A 134 -5.10 -7.48 -4.51
C GLY A 134 -4.46 -8.88 -4.43
N PHE A 135 -5.12 -9.82 -3.76
CA PHE A 135 -4.66 -11.22 -3.73
C PHE A 135 -4.80 -11.94 -5.07
N VAL A 136 -5.79 -11.61 -5.89
CA VAL A 136 -5.90 -12.12 -7.28
C VAL A 136 -4.69 -11.69 -8.11
N LEU A 137 -4.22 -10.45 -7.99
CA LEU A 137 -3.02 -9.99 -8.69
C LEU A 137 -1.78 -10.82 -8.32
N ILE A 138 -1.61 -11.11 -7.02
CA ILE A 138 -0.50 -11.97 -6.56
C ILE A 138 -0.69 -13.41 -7.04
N LEU A 139 -1.92 -13.92 -7.05
CA LEU A 139 -2.21 -15.25 -7.59
C LEU A 139 -1.79 -15.34 -9.06
N ILE A 140 -2.18 -14.37 -9.90
CA ILE A 140 -1.79 -14.32 -11.32
C ILE A 140 -0.27 -14.24 -11.45
N ALA A 141 0.38 -13.39 -10.66
CA ALA A 141 1.83 -13.28 -10.65
C ALA A 141 2.52 -14.60 -10.23
N SER A 142 1.88 -15.41 -9.38
CA SER A 142 2.40 -16.69 -8.92
C SER A 142 2.20 -17.85 -9.90
N ILE A 143 1.44 -17.67 -11.00
CA ILE A 143 1.22 -18.71 -11.99
C ILE A 143 2.56 -19.02 -12.67
N GLY A 144 3.04 -20.25 -12.53
CA GLY A 144 4.34 -20.68 -13.06
C GLY A 144 5.53 -20.39 -12.13
N ALA A 145 5.32 -19.73 -11.00
CA ALA A 145 6.35 -19.60 -9.97
C ALA A 145 6.48 -20.91 -9.18
N PRO A 146 7.71 -21.40 -8.92
CA PRO A 146 7.93 -22.62 -8.17
C PRO A 146 7.42 -22.44 -6.73
N SER A 147 6.75 -23.45 -6.19
CA SER A 147 6.31 -23.41 -4.80
C SER A 147 7.50 -23.58 -3.84
N PRO A 148 7.45 -22.99 -2.62
CA PRO A 148 8.44 -23.23 -1.58
C PRO A 148 8.66 -24.73 -1.30
N ALA A 149 7.58 -25.50 -1.31
CA ALA A 149 7.60 -26.96 -1.17
C ALA A 149 8.42 -27.65 -2.28
N SER A 150 8.23 -27.25 -3.54
CA SER A 150 9.02 -27.79 -4.67
C SER A 150 10.48 -27.35 -4.66
N LEU A 151 10.79 -26.22 -4.01
CA LEU A 151 12.16 -25.69 -3.97
C LEU A 151 13.01 -26.38 -2.90
N SER A 152 12.44 -27.07 -1.89
CA SER A 152 13.20 -27.78 -0.83
C SER A 152 14.34 -26.96 -0.19
N GLY A 153 14.19 -25.64 -0.19
CA GLY A 153 15.20 -24.71 0.27
C GLY A 153 16.27 -24.30 -0.76
N MET A 154 16.08 -24.52 -2.05
CA MET A 154 16.86 -23.89 -3.10
C MET A 154 16.27 -22.52 -3.47
N PRO A 155 17.08 -21.53 -3.85
CA PRO A 155 16.58 -20.29 -4.42
C PRO A 155 15.80 -20.57 -5.71
N ALA A 156 14.73 -19.83 -5.97
CA ALA A 156 14.06 -19.89 -7.26
C ALA A 156 15.05 -19.50 -8.37
N ALA A 157 15.04 -20.28 -9.46
CA ALA A 157 15.83 -20.01 -10.65
C ALA A 157 15.50 -18.62 -11.18
N ASP A 158 16.49 -17.94 -11.77
CA ASP A 158 16.33 -16.57 -12.28
C ASP A 158 15.20 -16.46 -13.33
N SER A 159 14.99 -17.52 -14.12
CA SER A 159 13.91 -17.64 -15.11
C SER A 159 12.50 -17.76 -14.50
N ALA A 160 12.40 -18.13 -13.24
CA ALA A 160 11.13 -18.31 -12.53
C ALA A 160 10.81 -17.14 -11.59
N ARG A 161 11.61 -16.07 -11.63
CA ARG A 161 11.38 -14.85 -10.85
C ARG A 161 10.38 -13.94 -11.54
N VAL A 162 9.49 -13.37 -10.74
CA VAL A 162 8.45 -12.44 -11.17
C VAL A 162 8.96 -11.01 -11.18
N SER A 163 8.35 -10.19 -12.03
CA SER A 163 8.65 -8.77 -12.09
C SER A 163 8.29 -8.05 -10.77
N PRO A 164 9.09 -7.07 -10.30
CA PRO A 164 8.81 -6.29 -9.09
C PRO A 164 7.48 -5.53 -9.16
N TYR A 165 7.07 -5.18 -10.38
CA TYR A 165 5.82 -4.44 -10.61
C TYR A 165 4.59 -5.20 -10.16
N TRP A 166 4.57 -6.54 -10.25
CA TRP A 166 3.46 -7.34 -9.74
C TRP A 166 3.28 -7.14 -8.23
N LEU A 167 4.38 -7.20 -7.49
CA LEU A 167 4.37 -7.01 -6.05
C LEU A 167 3.99 -5.57 -5.72
N MET A 168 4.59 -4.57 -6.38
CA MET A 168 4.22 -3.16 -6.22
C MET A 168 2.73 -2.90 -6.49
N SER A 169 2.17 -3.45 -7.57
CA SER A 169 0.75 -3.31 -7.90
C SER A 169 -0.16 -3.99 -6.88
N SER A 170 0.24 -5.15 -6.35
CA SER A 170 -0.52 -5.81 -5.28
C SER A 170 -0.54 -5.01 -3.99
N TYR A 171 0.61 -4.45 -3.58
CA TYR A 171 0.69 -3.53 -2.45
C TYR A 171 -0.19 -2.30 -2.69
N LEU A 172 -0.18 -1.74 -3.90
CA LEU A 172 -1.02 -0.59 -4.23
C LEU A 172 -2.51 -0.91 -4.04
N VAL A 173 -2.98 -2.04 -4.58
CA VAL A 173 -4.40 -2.43 -4.46
C VAL A 173 -4.77 -2.76 -3.01
N LEU A 174 -3.91 -3.48 -2.29
CA LEU A 174 -4.14 -3.78 -0.87
C LEU A 174 -4.13 -2.51 0.00
N THR A 175 -3.28 -1.53 -0.30
CA THR A 175 -3.29 -0.24 0.39
C THR A 175 -4.55 0.56 0.06
N VAL A 176 -5.06 0.53 -1.18
CA VAL A 176 -6.36 1.11 -1.49
C VAL A 176 -7.46 0.44 -0.65
N ALA A 177 -7.45 -0.89 -0.52
CA ALA A 177 -8.39 -1.58 0.37
C ALA A 177 -8.24 -1.15 1.83
N GLU A 178 -7.00 -0.99 2.31
CA GLU A 178 -6.70 -0.56 3.67
C GLU A 178 -7.25 0.84 3.98
N LEU A 179 -7.13 1.78 3.03
CA LEU A 179 -7.71 3.13 3.15
C LEU A 179 -9.24 3.11 3.28
N PHE A 180 -9.90 2.05 2.79
CA PHE A 180 -11.34 1.85 2.97
C PHE A 180 -11.68 1.20 4.33
N LEU A 181 -10.74 0.53 4.98
CA LEU A 181 -10.98 -0.25 6.20
C LEU A 181 -10.55 0.51 7.46
N SER A 182 -9.32 1.01 7.52
CA SER A 182 -8.69 1.43 8.77
C SER A 182 -9.25 2.74 9.39
N PRO A 183 -9.50 3.84 8.65
CA PRO A 183 -10.12 5.03 9.23
C PRO A 183 -11.63 4.84 9.47
N MET A 184 -12.28 4.04 8.62
CA MET A 184 -13.74 3.87 8.64
C MET A 184 -14.20 2.86 9.69
N GLY A 185 -13.42 1.80 9.94
CA GLY A 185 -13.75 0.79 10.94
C GLY A 185 -13.78 1.37 12.36
N LEU A 186 -12.74 2.08 12.77
CA LEU A 186 -12.68 2.69 14.10
C LEU A 186 -13.75 3.78 14.28
N SER A 187 -13.96 4.62 13.25
CA SER A 187 -15.03 5.62 13.25
C SER A 187 -16.41 4.97 13.38
N PHE A 188 -16.68 3.90 12.64
CA PHE A 188 -17.95 3.17 12.71
C PHE A 188 -18.19 2.56 14.10
N VAL A 189 -17.19 1.89 14.66
CA VAL A 189 -17.26 1.31 16.01
C VAL A 189 -17.56 2.40 17.04
N SER A 190 -16.89 3.55 16.94
CA SER A 190 -17.11 4.68 17.84
C SER A 190 -18.50 5.31 17.72
N LYS A 191 -19.11 5.25 16.52
CA LYS A 191 -20.43 5.84 16.23
C LYS A 191 -21.57 4.94 16.70
N VAL A 192 -21.42 3.62 16.55
CA VAL A 192 -22.45 2.63 16.93
C VAL A 192 -22.35 2.25 18.42
N ALA A 193 -21.22 2.53 19.07
CA ALA A 193 -21.05 2.23 20.48
C ALA A 193 -21.94 3.11 21.38
N PRO A 194 -22.53 2.54 22.46
CA PRO A 194 -23.17 3.34 23.49
C PRO A 194 -22.18 4.33 24.12
N SER A 195 -22.63 5.56 24.41
CA SER A 195 -21.78 6.64 24.96
C SER A 195 -20.99 6.22 26.20
N ARG A 196 -21.54 5.34 27.04
CA ARG A 196 -20.89 4.80 28.24
C ARG A 196 -19.76 3.78 27.95
N PHE A 197 -19.80 3.09 26.81
CA PHE A 197 -18.91 1.97 26.49
C PHE A 197 -18.05 2.21 25.24
N GLN A 198 -17.96 3.45 24.77
CA GLN A 198 -17.25 3.80 23.54
C GLN A 198 -15.78 3.34 23.57
N GLY A 199 -15.07 3.59 24.68
CA GLY A 199 -13.69 3.14 24.86
C GLY A 199 -13.53 1.62 24.88
N LEU A 200 -14.49 0.89 25.48
CA LEU A 200 -14.49 -0.57 25.50
C LEU A 200 -14.67 -1.15 24.08
N MET A 201 -15.57 -0.58 23.28
CA MET A 201 -15.81 -1.02 21.91
C MET A 201 -14.61 -0.72 21.00
N GLN A 202 -13.98 0.44 21.15
CA GLN A 202 -12.72 0.75 20.45
C GLN A 202 -11.59 -0.21 20.87
N GLY A 203 -11.49 -0.55 22.16
CA GLY A 203 -10.58 -1.58 22.65
C GLY A 203 -10.86 -2.95 22.02
N GLY A 204 -12.14 -3.31 21.86
CA GLY A 204 -12.56 -4.53 21.16
C GLY A 204 -12.13 -4.57 19.69
N TRP A 205 -12.16 -3.43 19.00
CA TRP A 205 -11.63 -3.30 17.63
C TRP A 205 -10.12 -3.54 17.56
N LEU A 206 -9.35 -2.95 18.48
CA LEU A 206 -7.91 -3.17 18.57
C LEU A 206 -7.58 -4.62 18.93
N LEU A 207 -8.36 -5.24 19.82
CA LEU A 207 -8.22 -6.65 20.17
C LEU A 207 -8.48 -7.55 18.95
N ALA A 208 -9.55 -7.29 18.19
CA ALA A 208 -9.84 -8.01 16.96
C ALA A 208 -8.70 -7.88 15.94
N THR A 209 -8.08 -6.70 15.83
CA THR A 209 -6.91 -6.44 14.98
C THR A 209 -5.69 -7.25 15.46
N ALA A 210 -5.44 -7.30 16.77
CA ALA A 210 -4.36 -8.10 17.36
C ALA A 210 -4.56 -9.60 17.11
N VAL A 211 -5.77 -10.11 17.26
CA VAL A 211 -6.12 -11.51 16.95
C VAL A 211 -5.94 -11.79 15.46
N GLY A 212 -6.41 -10.90 14.57
CA GLY A 212 -6.22 -11.01 13.13
C GLY A 212 -4.73 -11.09 12.75
N ASN A 213 -3.89 -10.26 13.36
CA ASN A 213 -2.44 -10.30 13.16
C ASN A 213 -1.82 -11.62 13.66
N LYS A 214 -2.30 -12.20 14.77
CA LYS A 214 -1.84 -13.52 15.21
C LYS A 214 -2.24 -14.65 14.25
N LEU A 215 -3.40 -14.55 13.62
CA LEU A 215 -3.88 -15.53 12.63
C LEU A 215 -3.04 -15.56 11.35
N LEU A 216 -2.22 -14.54 11.08
CA LEU A 216 -1.27 -14.55 9.95
C LEU A 216 -0.30 -15.75 10.00
N PHE A 217 -0.01 -16.28 11.20
CA PHE A 217 0.79 -17.49 11.35
C PHE A 217 0.20 -18.71 10.62
N VAL A 218 -1.13 -18.79 10.47
CA VAL A 218 -1.78 -19.85 9.68
C VAL A 218 -1.31 -19.80 8.22
N GLY A 219 -1.18 -18.60 7.65
CA GLY A 219 -0.62 -18.42 6.32
C GLY A 219 0.82 -18.94 6.22
N SER A 220 1.65 -18.66 7.23
CA SER A 220 3.03 -19.15 7.30
C SER A 220 3.11 -20.68 7.40
N LEU A 221 2.20 -21.32 8.14
CA LEU A 221 2.13 -22.79 8.21
C LEU A 221 1.74 -23.43 6.87
N MET A 222 0.90 -22.75 6.10
CA MET A 222 0.45 -23.20 4.78
C MET A 222 1.54 -22.99 3.72
N TRP A 223 2.40 -22.00 3.87
CA TRP A 223 3.43 -21.63 2.91
C TRP A 223 4.32 -22.80 2.45
N ASP A 224 4.73 -23.66 3.38
CA ASP A 224 5.59 -24.81 3.07
C ASP A 224 4.81 -26.09 2.73
N LYS A 225 3.48 -26.10 2.91
CA LYS A 225 2.64 -27.31 2.79
C LYS A 225 1.73 -27.31 1.57
N VAL A 226 1.37 -26.14 1.04
CA VAL A 226 0.44 -26.03 -0.10
C VAL A 226 1.07 -25.26 -1.25
N SER A 227 0.52 -25.45 -2.45
CA SER A 227 0.92 -24.66 -3.62
C SER A 227 0.65 -23.17 -3.39
N LEU A 228 1.46 -22.30 -4.01
CA LEU A 228 1.32 -20.85 -3.86
C LEU A 228 -0.07 -20.36 -4.32
N SER A 229 -0.56 -20.92 -5.42
CA SER A 229 -1.90 -20.59 -5.95
C SER A 229 -3.01 -20.97 -4.98
N THR A 230 -2.91 -22.12 -4.32
CA THR A 230 -3.88 -22.53 -3.28
C THR A 230 -3.84 -21.57 -2.09
N LEU A 231 -2.65 -21.16 -1.65
CA LEU A 231 -2.47 -20.22 -0.55
C LEU A 231 -3.13 -18.87 -0.84
N TRP A 232 -2.90 -18.30 -2.03
CA TRP A 232 -3.55 -17.04 -2.42
C TRP A 232 -5.06 -17.20 -2.57
N LEU A 233 -5.54 -18.33 -3.09
CA LEU A 233 -6.97 -18.62 -3.22
C LEU A 233 -7.68 -18.62 -1.86
N VAL A 234 -7.05 -19.19 -0.83
CA VAL A 234 -7.61 -19.18 0.54
C VAL A 234 -7.81 -17.74 1.02
N PHE A 235 -6.84 -16.84 0.83
CA PHE A 235 -6.99 -15.43 1.20
C PHE A 235 -8.09 -14.73 0.40
N ILE A 236 -8.18 -14.98 -0.90
CA ILE A 236 -9.25 -14.44 -1.76
C ILE A 236 -10.63 -14.87 -1.23
N VAL A 237 -10.81 -16.17 -0.96
CA VAL A 237 -12.08 -16.70 -0.45
C VAL A 237 -12.42 -16.11 0.92
N CYS A 238 -11.46 -15.99 1.84
CA CYS A 238 -11.67 -15.36 3.14
C CYS A 238 -12.11 -13.89 3.01
N CYS A 239 -11.49 -13.12 2.12
CA CYS A 239 -11.89 -11.73 1.86
C CYS A 239 -13.29 -11.64 1.27
N LEU A 240 -13.62 -12.51 0.31
CA LEU A 240 -14.95 -12.54 -0.33
C LEU A 240 -16.06 -13.00 0.63
N LEU A 241 -15.79 -14.00 1.47
CA LEU A 241 -16.72 -14.44 2.52
C LEU A 241 -16.97 -13.32 3.53
N SER A 242 -15.91 -12.60 3.92
CA SER A 242 -16.04 -11.43 4.80
C SER A 242 -16.86 -10.32 4.15
N ALA A 243 -16.63 -10.04 2.85
CA ALA A 243 -17.41 -9.07 2.10
C ALA A 243 -18.89 -9.48 2.00
N ALA A 244 -19.16 -10.74 1.66
CA ALA A 244 -20.50 -11.30 1.58
C ALA A 244 -21.24 -11.22 2.92
N PHE A 245 -20.53 -11.50 4.03
CA PHE A 245 -21.07 -11.35 5.37
C PHE A 245 -21.48 -9.91 5.67
N ILE A 246 -20.60 -8.93 5.39
CA ILE A 246 -20.91 -7.50 5.58
C ILE A 246 -22.11 -7.07 4.73
N PHE A 247 -22.17 -7.48 3.46
CA PHE A 247 -23.28 -7.14 2.59
C PHE A 247 -24.61 -7.79 3.01
N SER A 248 -24.57 -9.01 3.57
CA SER A 248 -25.75 -9.70 4.12
C SER A 248 -26.35 -8.94 5.30
N ILE A 249 -25.52 -8.42 6.21
CA ILE A 249 -25.98 -7.65 7.37
C ILE A 249 -26.09 -6.15 7.14
N LEU A 250 -25.86 -5.68 5.90
CA LEU A 250 -25.72 -4.25 5.58
C LEU A 250 -26.91 -3.42 6.07
N LYS A 251 -28.14 -3.89 5.79
CA LYS A 251 -29.37 -3.20 6.22
C LYS A 251 -29.44 -3.01 7.73
N ARG A 252 -28.89 -3.95 8.51
CA ARG A 252 -28.87 -3.87 9.98
C ARG A 252 -27.80 -2.91 10.47
N LEU A 253 -26.62 -2.92 9.84
CA LEU A 253 -25.52 -2.00 10.17
C LEU A 253 -25.88 -0.55 9.83
N GLU A 254 -26.56 -0.31 8.70
CA GLU A 254 -27.02 1.01 8.31
C GLU A 254 -28.00 1.59 9.32
N ARG A 255 -29.01 0.80 9.73
CA ARG A 255 -29.97 1.20 10.78
C ARG A 255 -29.31 1.55 12.11
N ALA A 256 -28.31 0.78 12.52
CA ALA A 256 -27.59 1.05 13.76
C ALA A 256 -26.78 2.35 13.69
N SER A 257 -26.27 2.71 12.51
CA SER A 257 -25.42 3.89 12.28
C SER A 257 -26.17 5.19 11.99
N SER A 258 -27.49 5.10 11.73
CA SER A 258 -28.37 6.24 11.49
C SER A 258 -29.03 6.80 12.76
N THR A 259 -28.87 6.09 13.88
CA THR A 259 -29.24 6.55 15.24
C THR A 259 -28.11 7.37 15.84
#